data_AF-B9XN65-F1
#
_entry.id   AF-B9XN65-F1
#
_cell.length_a   1.000
_cell.length_b   1.000
_cell.length_c   1.000
_cell.angle_alpha   90.00
_cell.angle_beta   90.00
_cell.angle_gamma   90.00
#
_symmetry.space_group_name_H-M   'P 1'
#
loop_
_entity.id
_entity.type
_entity.pdbx_description
1 polymer ?
#
loop_
_entity_poly.entity_id
_entity_poly.type
_entity_poly.pdbx_seq_one_letter_code
_entity_poly.pdbx_strand_id
1 'polypeptide(L)'
;MVKEKGLEQIMTLLANSGIPELGPGPRKNVLPHQELEKSLAEILSQSELDSLKSDLIRAVVLLWHDRLDAAHGIAQGIEDADGSFIHGIVHRREPDYGNARYWFRRVGEPDFFPNLAHRIGALLDSKGASTLKTELVVDGKWDSLAFVDRCQKVSTRPPADPEVMLLREIQGLESEVLLQHLFTS
;
A
#
# COMPACT_ATOMS: atom_id res chain seq x y z
N MET A 1 4.55 -15.64 -17.05
CA MET A 1 5.28 -14.96 -18.15
C MET A 1 4.81 -13.52 -18.40
N VAL A 2 3.63 -13.24 -18.98
CA VAL A 2 3.24 -11.85 -19.31
C VAL A 2 2.90 -11.01 -18.05
N LYS A 3 1.94 -11.48 -17.24
CA LYS A 3 1.58 -10.84 -15.95
C LYS A 3 2.79 -10.66 -15.01
N GLU A 4 3.63 -11.69 -14.94
CA GLU A 4 4.86 -11.69 -14.13
C GLU A 4 5.84 -10.60 -14.56
N LYS A 5 6.03 -10.42 -15.88
CA LYS A 5 6.83 -9.33 -16.42
C LYS A 5 6.22 -7.96 -16.09
N GLY A 6 4.90 -7.82 -16.18
CA GLY A 6 4.20 -6.59 -15.79
C GLY A 6 4.42 -6.23 -14.32
N LEU A 7 4.31 -7.22 -13.42
CA LEU A 7 4.59 -7.07 -12.00
C LEU A 7 6.04 -6.64 -11.76
N GLU A 8 7.01 -7.28 -12.42
CA GLU A 8 8.44 -6.93 -12.31
C GLU A 8 8.72 -5.48 -12.74
N GLN A 9 8.10 -5.04 -13.85
CA GLN A 9 8.21 -3.66 -14.32
C GLN A 9 7.61 -2.67 -13.32
N ILE A 10 6.46 -2.98 -12.72
CA ILE A 10 5.87 -2.15 -11.67
C ILE A 10 6.75 -2.11 -10.42
N MET A 11 7.25 -3.26 -9.95
CA MET A 11 8.14 -3.28 -8.77
C MET A 11 9.42 -2.46 -9.00
N THR A 12 9.97 -2.50 -10.21
CA THR A 12 11.12 -1.67 -10.61
C THR A 12 10.76 -0.18 -10.56
N LEU A 13 9.59 0.20 -11.08
CA LEU A 13 9.08 1.57 -11.02
C LEU A 13 8.94 2.08 -9.58
N LEU A 14 8.42 1.23 -8.68
CA LEU A 14 8.26 1.56 -7.26
C LEU A 14 9.61 1.72 -6.56
N ALA A 15 10.54 0.79 -6.77
CA ALA A 15 11.87 0.82 -6.15
C ALA A 15 12.63 2.12 -6.45
N ASN A 16 12.50 2.65 -7.66
CA ASN A 16 13.18 3.88 -8.09
C ASN A 16 12.67 5.16 -7.40
N SER A 17 11.45 5.15 -6.85
CA SER A 17 10.88 6.30 -6.13
C SER A 17 11.08 6.24 -4.61
N GLY A 18 11.61 5.13 -4.08
CA GLY A 18 11.76 4.87 -2.65
C GLY A 18 10.42 4.62 -1.94
N ILE A 19 10.49 4.32 -0.64
CA ILE A 19 9.32 3.93 0.17
C ILE A 19 8.43 5.14 0.51
N PRO A 20 7.09 5.06 0.35
CA PRO A 20 6.14 6.13 0.68
C PRO A 20 6.29 6.69 2.09
N GLU A 21 5.94 7.96 2.29
CA GLU A 21 5.75 8.52 3.64
C GLU A 21 4.43 8.01 4.24
N LEU A 22 4.30 8.08 5.57
CA LEU A 22 3.01 7.85 6.24
C LEU A 22 2.01 8.98 6.00
N GLY A 23 2.49 10.17 5.64
CA GLY A 23 1.67 11.32 5.29
C GLY A 23 1.46 11.51 3.78
N PRO A 24 0.89 12.65 3.37
CA PRO A 24 0.44 12.86 1.99
C PRO A 24 1.58 13.07 0.99
N GLY A 25 2.79 13.38 1.45
CA GLY A 25 3.89 13.75 0.56
C GLY A 25 3.66 15.12 -0.09
N PRO A 26 4.16 15.37 -1.32
CA PRO A 26 4.96 14.46 -2.14
C PRO A 26 6.41 14.38 -1.68
N ARG A 27 7.02 13.20 -1.86
CA ARG A 27 8.46 12.97 -1.71
C ARG A 27 9.22 13.42 -2.95
N LYS A 28 10.53 13.63 -2.82
CA LYS A 28 11.38 14.16 -3.91
C LYS A 28 11.50 13.25 -5.13
N ASN A 29 11.46 11.93 -4.93
CA ASN A 29 11.79 10.96 -5.97
C ASN A 29 10.56 10.41 -6.72
N VAL A 30 9.37 11.00 -6.52
CA VAL A 30 8.17 10.58 -7.25
C VAL A 30 8.18 11.15 -8.67
N LEU A 31 7.79 10.34 -9.65
CA LEU A 31 7.61 10.78 -11.03
C LEU A 31 6.49 11.81 -11.18
N PRO A 32 6.62 12.80 -12.09
CA PRO A 32 5.51 13.67 -12.48
C PRO A 32 4.29 12.85 -12.92
N HIS A 33 3.08 13.33 -12.61
CA HIS A 33 1.85 12.56 -12.83
C HIS A 33 1.70 12.07 -14.28
N GLN A 34 1.95 12.94 -15.26
CA GLN A 34 1.83 12.58 -16.68
C GLN A 34 2.86 11.52 -17.11
N GLU A 35 4.09 11.58 -16.59
CA GLU A 35 5.14 10.59 -16.89
C GLU A 35 4.84 9.24 -16.25
N LEU A 36 4.33 9.26 -15.02
CA LEU A 36 3.89 8.06 -14.31
C LEU A 36 2.74 7.37 -15.04
N GLU A 37 1.69 8.12 -15.39
CA GLU A 37 0.53 7.59 -16.11
C GLU A 37 0.92 7.01 -17.47
N LYS A 38 1.82 7.68 -18.22
CA LYS A 38 2.33 7.16 -19.48
C LYS A 38 3.04 5.82 -19.30
N SER A 39 3.95 5.75 -18.33
CA SER A 39 4.73 4.53 -18.04
C SER A 39 3.82 3.38 -17.61
N LEU A 40 2.85 3.69 -16.76
CA LEU A 40 1.90 2.71 -16.25
C LEU A 40 0.93 2.22 -17.34
N ALA A 41 0.41 3.12 -18.19
CA ALA A 41 -0.45 2.74 -19.31
C ALA A 41 0.26 1.78 -20.27
N GLU A 42 1.54 2.02 -20.55
CA GLU A 42 2.36 1.13 -21.37
C GLU A 42 2.47 -0.27 -20.73
N ILE A 43 2.83 -0.35 -19.44
CA ILE A 43 2.95 -1.64 -18.73
C ILE A 43 1.61 -2.39 -18.69
N LEU A 44 0.53 -1.71 -18.30
CA LEU A 44 -0.79 -2.33 -18.13
C LEU A 44 -1.35 -2.83 -19.47
N SER A 45 -1.16 -2.08 -20.56
CA SER A 45 -1.59 -2.50 -21.90
C SER A 45 -0.97 -3.81 -22.37
N GLN A 46 0.18 -4.18 -21.81
CA GLN A 46 0.93 -5.39 -22.14
C GLN A 46 0.74 -6.51 -21.11
N SER A 47 -0.03 -6.29 -20.05
CA SER A 47 -0.08 -7.20 -18.89
C SER A 47 -1.21 -8.24 -18.91
N GLU A 48 -2.08 -8.24 -19.92
CA GLU A 48 -3.23 -9.17 -20.05
C GLU A 48 -4.12 -9.22 -18.79
N LEU A 49 -4.37 -8.05 -18.20
CA LEU A 49 -5.25 -7.86 -17.04
C LEU A 49 -6.62 -7.40 -17.51
N ASP A 50 -7.67 -7.74 -16.76
CA ASP A 50 -8.96 -7.09 -16.95
C ASP A 50 -8.91 -5.61 -16.51
N SER A 51 -9.97 -4.86 -16.85
CA SER A 51 -10.03 -3.43 -16.56
C SER A 51 -10.03 -3.14 -15.06
N LEU A 52 -10.71 -3.96 -14.25
CA LEU A 52 -10.82 -3.76 -12.81
C LEU A 52 -9.45 -3.88 -12.14
N LYS A 53 -8.71 -4.95 -12.45
CA LYS A 53 -7.34 -5.16 -11.93
C LYS A 53 -6.38 -4.07 -12.40
N SER A 54 -6.51 -3.66 -13.67
CA SER A 54 -5.72 -2.56 -14.20
C SER A 54 -5.94 -1.25 -13.43
N ASP A 55 -7.19 -0.96 -13.06
CA ASP A 55 -7.55 0.23 -12.28
C ASP A 55 -7.06 0.13 -10.83
N LEU A 56 -7.23 -1.02 -10.16
CA LEU A 56 -6.69 -1.27 -8.82
C LEU A 56 -5.16 -1.12 -8.78
N ILE A 57 -4.45 -1.73 -9.73
CA ILE A 57 -3.00 -1.60 -9.85
C ILE A 57 -2.61 -0.14 -10.08
N ARG A 58 -3.35 0.59 -10.93
CA ARG A 58 -3.12 2.03 -11.15
C ARG A 58 -3.26 2.82 -9.86
N ALA A 59 -4.32 2.57 -9.08
CA ALA A 59 -4.53 3.24 -7.80
C ALA A 59 -3.39 2.98 -6.80
N VAL A 60 -2.88 1.74 -6.70
CA VAL A 60 -1.74 1.41 -5.81
C VAL A 60 -0.46 2.13 -6.26
N VAL A 61 -0.15 2.15 -7.56
CA VAL A 61 1.05 2.82 -8.08
C VAL A 61 0.97 4.34 -7.91
N LEU A 62 -0.20 4.93 -8.12
CA LEU A 62 -0.46 6.35 -7.86
C LEU A 62 -0.28 6.69 -6.39
N LEU A 63 -0.81 5.85 -5.49
CA LEU A 63 -0.64 5.99 -4.06
C LEU A 63 0.84 5.97 -3.69
N TRP A 64 1.60 4.98 -4.19
CA TRP A 64 3.05 4.91 -3.93
C TRP A 64 3.79 6.20 -4.36
N HIS A 65 3.34 6.83 -5.43
CA HIS A 65 3.88 8.08 -5.96
C HIS A 65 3.26 9.35 -5.37
N ASP A 66 2.60 9.25 -4.22
CA ASP A 66 2.02 10.36 -3.49
C ASP A 66 0.97 11.13 -4.32
N ARG A 67 0.22 10.42 -5.18
CA ARG A 67 -0.91 10.95 -5.96
C ARG A 67 -2.23 10.52 -5.30
N LEU A 68 -2.43 10.95 -4.06
CA LEU A 68 -3.54 10.53 -3.20
C LEU A 68 -4.89 10.81 -3.85
N ASP A 69 -5.14 12.03 -4.32
CA ASP A 69 -6.41 12.41 -4.97
C ASP A 69 -6.76 11.51 -6.17
N ALA A 70 -5.75 11.19 -7.00
CA ALA A 70 -5.95 10.35 -8.18
C ALA A 70 -6.20 8.88 -7.78
N ALA A 71 -5.45 8.36 -6.79
CA ALA A 71 -5.69 7.02 -6.25
C ALA A 71 -7.07 6.91 -5.58
N HIS A 72 -7.47 7.94 -4.83
CA HIS A 72 -8.78 8.05 -4.19
C HIS A 72 -9.90 8.02 -5.23
N GLY A 73 -9.81 8.82 -6.30
CA GLY A 73 -10.80 8.88 -7.35
C GLY A 73 -11.05 7.53 -8.04
N ILE A 74 -10.02 6.69 -8.18
CA ILE A 74 -10.15 5.32 -8.69
C ILE A 74 -10.77 4.41 -7.63
N ALA A 75 -10.22 4.39 -6.42
CA ALA A 75 -10.66 3.48 -5.35
C ALA A 75 -12.12 3.73 -4.92
N GLN A 76 -12.59 4.97 -4.98
CA GLN A 76 -13.98 5.31 -4.66
C GLN A 76 -15.00 4.60 -5.57
N GLY A 77 -14.63 4.27 -6.81
CA GLY A 77 -15.51 3.56 -7.75
C GLY A 77 -15.52 2.04 -7.59
N ILE A 78 -14.71 1.49 -6.69
CA ILE A 78 -14.48 0.05 -6.55
C ILE A 78 -14.90 -0.41 -5.15
N GLU A 79 -16.08 -1.02 -5.05
CA GLU A 79 -16.71 -1.39 -3.77
C GLU A 79 -16.46 -2.85 -3.36
N ASP A 80 -15.25 -3.36 -3.60
CA ASP A 80 -14.80 -4.68 -3.13
C ASP A 80 -13.74 -4.56 -2.02
N ALA A 81 -13.19 -5.70 -1.60
CA ALA A 81 -12.17 -5.77 -0.55
C ALA A 81 -10.87 -5.06 -0.95
N ASP A 82 -10.45 -5.17 -2.22
CA ASP A 82 -9.21 -4.59 -2.72
C ASP A 82 -9.33 -3.06 -2.83
N GLY A 83 -10.43 -2.57 -3.41
CA GLY A 83 -10.76 -1.16 -3.47
C GLY A 83 -10.87 -0.53 -2.08
N SER A 84 -11.56 -1.21 -1.15
CA SER A 84 -11.68 -0.77 0.24
C SER A 84 -10.32 -0.72 0.96
N PHE A 85 -9.41 -1.67 0.67
CA PHE A 85 -8.08 -1.68 1.27
C PHE A 85 -7.23 -0.50 0.79
N ILE A 86 -7.24 -0.21 -0.52
CA ILE A 86 -6.58 0.98 -1.09
C ILE A 86 -7.16 2.25 -0.49
N HIS A 87 -8.49 2.35 -0.38
CA HIS A 87 -9.18 3.50 0.21
C HIS A 87 -8.79 3.71 1.69
N GLY A 88 -8.65 2.63 2.45
CA GLY A 88 -8.13 2.68 3.82
C GLY A 88 -6.74 3.28 3.91
N ILE A 89 -5.83 2.90 3.00
CA ILE A 89 -4.47 3.46 2.95
C ILE A 89 -4.50 4.93 2.54
N VAL A 90 -5.30 5.31 1.53
CA VAL A 90 -5.48 6.71 1.09
C VAL A 90 -5.80 7.59 2.30
N HIS A 91 -6.88 7.30 3.02
CA HIS A 91 -7.29 8.15 4.13
C HIS A 91 -6.32 8.10 5.31
N ARG A 92 -5.64 6.97 5.54
CA ARG A 92 -4.58 6.90 6.56
C ARG A 92 -3.45 7.88 6.24
N ARG A 93 -3.16 8.09 4.96
CA ARG A 93 -2.15 9.03 4.47
C ARG A 93 -2.63 10.47 4.30
N GLU A 94 -3.95 10.70 4.28
CA GLU A 94 -4.61 12.02 4.37
C GLU A 94 -4.82 12.52 5.81
N PRO A 95 -4.05 12.00 6.77
CA PRO A 95 -4.38 11.92 8.20
C PRO A 95 -5.86 11.79 8.61
N ASP A 96 -6.73 11.23 7.77
CA ASP A 96 -8.13 10.95 8.10
C ASP A 96 -8.27 9.54 8.67
N TYR A 97 -7.75 9.35 9.87
CA TYR A 97 -7.73 8.04 10.52
C TYR A 97 -9.14 7.51 10.81
N GLY A 98 -10.14 8.39 10.95
CA GLY A 98 -11.54 8.00 11.15
C GLY A 98 -12.08 7.25 9.94
N ASN A 99 -11.95 7.86 8.76
CA ASN A 99 -12.35 7.23 7.51
C ASN A 99 -11.45 6.05 7.14
N ALA A 100 -10.15 6.10 7.42
CA ALA A 100 -9.27 4.96 7.23
C ALA A 100 -9.81 3.69 7.95
N ARG A 101 -10.20 3.81 9.23
CA ARG A 101 -10.81 2.69 9.98
C ARG A 101 -12.14 2.25 9.40
N TYR A 102 -12.96 3.17 8.90
CA TYR A 102 -14.22 2.81 8.23
C TYR A 102 -13.95 1.90 7.03
N TRP A 103 -13.02 2.27 6.16
CA TRP A 103 -12.72 1.49 4.96
C TRP A 103 -12.01 0.17 5.26
N PHE A 104 -11.05 0.15 6.19
CA PHE A 104 -10.41 -1.11 6.59
C PHE A 104 -11.38 -2.12 7.20
N ARG A 105 -12.47 -1.67 7.86
CA ARG A 105 -13.54 -2.59 8.33
C ARG A 105 -14.32 -3.24 7.20
N ARG A 106 -14.36 -2.63 6.00
CA ARG A 106 -15.06 -3.19 4.83
C ARG A 106 -14.22 -4.24 4.09
N VAL A 107 -12.92 -4.32 4.36
CA VAL A 107 -11.99 -5.26 3.72
C VAL A 107 -12.26 -6.72 4.14
N GLY A 108 -12.63 -6.95 5.40
CA GLY A 108 -12.82 -8.31 5.93
C GLY A 108 -11.50 -9.07 6.10
N GLU A 109 -11.48 -10.34 5.71
CA GLU A 109 -10.30 -11.23 5.76
C GLU A 109 -9.93 -11.73 4.35
N PRO A 110 -9.30 -10.90 3.49
CA PRO A 110 -8.98 -11.28 2.12
C PRO A 110 -7.80 -12.26 2.06
N ASP A 111 -7.74 -13.04 0.97
CA ASP A 111 -6.79 -14.15 0.82
C ASP A 111 -5.31 -13.73 0.82
N PHE A 112 -4.99 -12.45 0.62
CA PHE A 112 -3.61 -11.94 0.67
C PHE A 112 -3.13 -11.60 2.10
N PHE A 113 -4.02 -11.55 3.10
CA PHE A 113 -3.66 -11.22 4.48
C PHE A 113 -2.67 -12.21 5.11
N PRO A 114 -2.76 -13.54 4.91
CA PRO A 114 -1.76 -14.47 5.44
C PRO A 114 -0.34 -14.18 4.93
N ASN A 115 -0.18 -13.88 3.64
CA ASN A 115 1.11 -13.49 3.07
C ASN A 115 1.59 -12.14 3.65
N LEU A 116 0.69 -11.16 3.75
CA LEU A 116 1.00 -9.85 4.34
C LEU A 116 1.49 -9.98 5.79
N ALA A 117 0.75 -10.72 6.62
CA ALA A 117 1.09 -10.98 8.01
C ALA A 117 2.45 -11.68 8.15
N HIS A 118 2.73 -12.66 7.29
CA HIS A 118 4.03 -13.35 7.25
C HIS A 118 5.18 -12.38 6.93
N ARG A 119 5.06 -11.58 5.85
CA ARG A 119 6.11 -10.63 5.44
C ARG A 119 6.35 -9.56 6.49
N ILE A 120 5.28 -9.01 7.09
CA ILE A 120 5.40 -8.01 8.15
C ILE A 120 5.99 -8.62 9.42
N GLY A 121 5.57 -9.82 9.81
CA GLY A 121 6.13 -10.53 10.96
C GLY A 121 7.64 -10.75 10.81
N ALA A 122 8.09 -11.20 9.63
CA ALA A 122 9.51 -11.38 9.33
C ALA A 122 10.30 -10.06 9.33
N LEU A 123 9.73 -8.98 8.78
CA LEU A 123 10.31 -7.64 8.85
C LEU A 123 10.50 -7.21 10.31
N LEU A 124 9.47 -7.33 11.13
CA LEU A 124 9.50 -6.92 12.53
C LEU A 124 10.49 -7.75 13.36
N ASP A 125 10.60 -9.06 13.12
CA ASP A 125 11.61 -9.91 13.74
C ASP A 125 13.02 -9.45 13.37
N SER A 126 13.27 -9.16 12.08
CA SER A 126 14.59 -8.72 11.59
C SER A 126 15.04 -7.38 12.20
N LYS A 127 14.07 -6.55 12.62
CA LYS A 127 14.30 -5.24 13.24
C LYS A 127 14.27 -5.30 14.78
N GLY A 128 14.04 -6.47 15.37
CA GLY A 128 13.91 -6.63 16.83
C GLY A 128 12.66 -5.95 17.42
N ALA A 129 11.65 -5.66 16.60
CA ALA A 129 10.46 -4.88 16.96
C ALA A 129 9.33 -5.76 17.55
N SER A 130 9.66 -6.53 18.58
CA SER A 130 8.75 -7.53 19.20
C SER A 130 7.42 -6.93 19.67
N THR A 131 7.44 -5.75 20.32
CA THR A 131 6.23 -5.06 20.77
C THR A 131 5.29 -4.72 19.62
N LEU A 132 5.82 -4.18 18.51
CA LEU A 132 5.01 -3.87 17.33
C LEU A 132 4.46 -5.15 16.70
N LYS A 133 5.26 -6.23 16.66
CA LYS A 133 4.79 -7.52 16.13
C LYS A 133 3.60 -8.06 16.90
N THR A 134 3.65 -8.04 18.23
CA THR A 134 2.53 -8.52 19.07
C THR A 134 1.25 -7.70 18.92
N GLU A 135 1.35 -6.46 18.47
CA GLU A 135 0.20 -5.57 18.29
C GLU A 135 -0.36 -5.57 16.88
N LEU A 136 0.52 -5.67 15.87
CA LEU A 136 0.14 -5.57 14.46
C LEU A 136 -0.10 -6.93 13.81
N VAL A 137 0.46 -8.00 14.37
CA VAL A 137 0.32 -9.37 13.88
C VAL A 137 -0.17 -10.27 15.02
N VAL A 138 -1.48 -10.24 15.28
CA VAL A 138 -2.13 -10.98 16.38
C VAL A 138 -2.48 -12.39 15.91
N ASP A 139 -1.97 -13.41 16.59
CA ASP A 139 -2.18 -14.82 16.23
C ASP A 139 -1.84 -15.15 14.76
N GLY A 140 -0.82 -14.47 14.22
CA GLY A 140 -0.40 -14.64 12.82
C GLY A 140 -1.29 -13.93 11.80
N LYS A 141 -2.28 -13.15 12.24
CA LYS A 141 -3.15 -12.33 11.39
C LYS A 141 -2.75 -10.87 11.40
N TRP A 142 -2.79 -10.22 10.25
CA TRP A 142 -2.55 -8.80 10.10
C TRP A 142 -3.72 -7.97 10.65
N ASP A 143 -3.44 -6.97 11.48
CA ASP A 143 -4.43 -6.03 11.99
C ASP A 143 -4.24 -4.62 11.39
N SER A 144 -4.98 -4.36 10.31
CA SER A 144 -4.99 -3.04 9.65
C SER A 144 -5.47 -1.90 10.55
N LEU A 145 -6.36 -2.17 11.52
CA LEU A 145 -6.88 -1.14 12.42
C LEU A 145 -5.83 -0.75 13.46
N ALA A 146 -5.13 -1.73 14.04
CA ALA A 146 -3.99 -1.47 14.90
C ALA A 146 -2.89 -0.69 14.16
N PHE A 147 -2.68 -0.96 12.87
CA PHE A 147 -1.72 -0.19 12.08
C PHE A 147 -2.17 1.25 11.84
N VAL A 148 -3.46 1.52 11.61
CA VAL A 148 -4.00 2.90 11.60
C VAL A 148 -3.71 3.61 12.91
N ASP A 149 -3.96 2.96 14.05
CA ASP A 149 -3.71 3.53 15.38
C ASP A 149 -2.22 3.85 15.58
N ARG A 150 -1.33 2.98 15.11
CA ARG A 150 0.13 3.21 15.17
C ARG A 150 0.57 4.37 14.30
N CYS A 151 0.09 4.47 13.07
CA CYS A 151 0.36 5.62 12.19
C CYS A 151 -0.15 6.94 12.81
N GLN A 152 -1.36 6.95 13.38
CA GLN A 152 -1.90 8.12 14.06
C GLN A 152 -1.02 8.55 15.24
N LYS A 153 -0.56 7.60 16.05
CA LYS A 153 0.26 7.86 17.25
C LYS A 153 1.59 8.53 16.93
N VAL A 154 2.19 8.20 15.77
CA VAL A 154 3.49 8.77 15.36
C VAL A 154 3.35 9.96 14.42
N SER A 155 2.14 10.40 14.09
CA SER A 155 1.87 11.41 13.05
C SER A 155 2.56 12.77 13.24
N THR A 156 2.90 13.14 14.47
CA THR A 156 3.60 14.39 14.80
C THR A 156 5.11 14.22 14.96
N ARG A 157 5.64 13.00 14.83
CA ARG A 157 7.06 12.71 14.95
C ARG A 157 7.80 13.05 13.64
N PRO A 158 9.11 13.35 13.70
CA PRO A 158 9.87 13.68 12.50
C PRO A 158 9.99 12.45 11.56
N PRO A 159 10.10 12.65 10.23
CA PRO A 159 10.24 11.54 9.26
C PRO A 159 11.45 10.63 9.48
N ALA A 160 12.49 11.13 10.15
CA ALA A 160 13.70 10.38 10.50
C ALA A 160 13.56 9.57 11.80
N ASP A 161 12.41 9.62 12.48
CA ASP A 161 12.13 8.79 13.66
C ASP A 161 12.18 7.30 13.27
N PRO A 162 12.90 6.44 14.03
CA PRO A 162 13.02 5.03 13.70
C PRO A 162 11.70 4.27 13.62
N GLU A 163 10.71 4.59 14.46
CA GLU A 163 9.39 3.97 14.41
C GLU A 163 8.66 4.42 13.13
N VAL A 164 8.73 5.71 12.78
CA VAL A 164 8.16 6.23 11.53
C VAL A 164 8.77 5.54 10.31
N MET A 165 10.09 5.39 10.25
CA MET A 165 10.77 4.68 9.14
C MET A 165 10.31 3.22 9.04
N LEU A 166 10.18 2.52 10.17
CA LEU A 166 9.70 1.14 10.20
C LEU A 166 8.24 1.02 9.73
N LEU A 167 7.35 1.91 10.17
CA LEU A 167 5.95 1.89 9.71
C LEU A 167 5.84 2.20 8.21
N ARG A 168 6.75 3.00 7.64
CA ARG A 168 6.82 3.20 6.18
C ARG A 168 7.17 1.92 5.46
N GLU A 169 8.15 1.14 5.96
CA GLU A 169 8.48 -0.17 5.41
C GLU A 169 7.26 -1.12 5.44
N ILE A 170 6.48 -1.12 6.52
CA ILE A 170 5.22 -1.90 6.63
C ILE A 170 4.18 -1.46 5.59
N GLN A 171 3.96 -0.16 5.42
CA GLN A 171 3.05 0.36 4.38
C GLN A 171 3.52 0.01 2.96
N GLY A 172 4.85 -0.04 2.75
CA GLY A 172 5.43 -0.54 1.51
C GLY A 172 5.03 -2.00 1.25
N LEU A 173 5.11 -2.86 2.27
CA LEU A 173 4.67 -4.25 2.18
C LEU A 173 3.18 -4.40 1.87
N GLU A 174 2.30 -3.57 2.44
CA GLU A 174 0.87 -3.55 2.09
C GLU A 174 0.67 -3.35 0.58
N SER A 175 1.38 -2.38 -0.01
CA SER A 175 1.30 -2.08 -1.45
C SER A 175 1.85 -3.23 -2.29
N GLU A 176 3.03 -3.76 -1.92
CA GLU A 176 3.68 -4.81 -2.69
C GLU A 176 2.90 -6.13 -2.68
N VAL A 177 2.36 -6.52 -1.52
CA VAL A 177 1.56 -7.74 -1.40
C VAL A 177 0.24 -7.61 -2.17
N LEU A 178 -0.41 -6.45 -2.10
CA LEU A 178 -1.61 -6.21 -2.88
C LEU A 178 -1.31 -6.27 -4.39
N LEU A 179 -0.21 -5.68 -4.86
CA LEU A 179 0.19 -5.79 -6.26
C LEU A 179 0.43 -7.24 -6.67
N GLN A 180 1.14 -8.03 -5.85
CA GLN A 180 1.31 -9.46 -6.12
C GLN A 180 -0.03 -10.19 -6.23
N HIS A 181 -0.97 -9.91 -5.32
CA HIS A 181 -2.32 -10.46 -5.36
C HIS A 181 -3.03 -10.10 -6.67
N LEU A 182 -3.07 -8.82 -7.04
CA LEU A 182 -3.77 -8.33 -8.23
C LEU A 182 -3.21 -8.92 -9.55
N PHE A 183 -1.92 -9.25 -9.61
CA PHE A 183 -1.32 -9.90 -10.79
C PHE A 183 -1.49 -11.42 -10.83
N THR A 184 -1.82 -12.07 -9.70
CA THR A 184 -1.85 -13.55 -9.60
C THR A 184 -3.23 -14.14 -9.42
N SER A 185 -4.20 -13.36 -8.93
CA SER A 185 -5.60 -13.77 -8.85
C SER A 185 -6.30 -13.79 -10.20
#